data_AF-A0A951W4Q8-F1
#
_entry.id   AF-A0A951W4Q8-F1
#
_cell.length_a   1.000
_cell.length_b   1.000
_cell.length_c   1.000
_cell.angle_alpha   90.00
_cell.angle_beta   90.00
_cell.angle_gamma   90.00
#
_symmetry.space_group_name_H-M   'P 1'
#
loop_
_entity.id
_entity.type
_entity.pdbx_description
1 polymer ?
#
loop_
_entity_poly.entity_id
_entity_poly.type
_entity_poly.pdbx_seq_one_letter_code
_entity_poly.pdbx_strand_id
1 'polypeptide(L)'
;MRPITLISCLFFILSILFFTSCKSNSIEDANNLNDTIQEDHTSLEDENNEDETTVTTAGVTKNTSDNADVKEAQKEIEKKYGEQWDFCTCIQKSDSVNNALMAANDDEFDKVMARSEFIDSKCKTMLIQPNSTPEERLKHEKKVKQCLKNMKK
;
A
#
# COMPACT_ATOMS: atom_id res chain seq x y z
N MET A 1 6.77 -28.15 47.29
CA MET A 1 7.47 -29.04 46.33
C MET A 1 6.66 -29.04 45.03
N ARG A 2 7.23 -28.44 43.97
CA ARG A 2 6.97 -28.57 42.52
C ARG A 2 5.54 -28.33 41.94
N PRO A 3 5.32 -27.12 41.35
CA PRO A 3 4.44 -26.94 40.19
C PRO A 3 5.19 -26.47 38.92
N ILE A 4 6.51 -26.32 38.97
CA ILE A 4 7.31 -25.71 37.88
C ILE A 4 7.51 -26.68 36.69
N THR A 5 7.45 -27.99 36.91
CA THR A 5 7.69 -28.99 35.87
C THR A 5 6.50 -29.20 34.91
N LEU A 6 5.28 -28.83 35.29
CA LEU A 6 4.09 -29.01 34.44
C LEU A 6 3.94 -27.91 33.37
N ILE A 7 4.33 -26.67 33.70
CA ILE A 7 4.23 -25.52 32.80
C ILE A 7 5.25 -25.63 31.66
N SER A 8 6.44 -26.18 31.95
CA SER A 8 7.48 -26.39 30.93
C SER A 8 7.11 -27.43 29.87
N CYS A 9 6.34 -28.47 30.22
CA CYS A 9 5.82 -29.44 29.25
C CYS A 9 4.73 -28.84 28.34
N LEU A 10 3.92 -27.91 28.85
CA LEU A 10 2.83 -27.30 28.09
C LEU A 10 3.34 -26.40 26.94
N PHE A 11 4.44 -25.68 27.16
CA PHE A 11 5.10 -24.90 26.11
C PHE A 11 5.71 -25.79 25.02
N PHE A 12 6.23 -26.97 25.37
CA PHE A 12 6.85 -27.88 24.41
C PHE A 12 5.83 -28.52 23.45
N ILE A 13 4.58 -28.73 23.89
CA ILE A 13 3.49 -29.28 23.06
C ILE A 13 2.96 -28.24 22.06
N LEU A 14 2.96 -26.95 22.41
CA LEU A 14 2.46 -25.87 21.55
C LEU A 14 3.36 -25.61 20.32
N SER A 15 4.66 -25.88 20.42
CA SER A 15 5.60 -25.69 19.29
C SER A 15 5.44 -26.72 18.16
N ILE A 16 4.82 -27.87 18.40
CA ILE A 16 4.72 -28.95 17.39
C ILE A 16 3.62 -28.67 16.34
N LEU A 17 2.68 -27.77 16.64
CA LEU A 17 1.51 -27.50 15.78
C LEU A 17 1.76 -26.52 14.62
N PHE A 18 2.98 -26.01 14.44
CA PHE A 18 3.30 -25.00 13.41
C PHE A 18 3.96 -25.54 12.13
N PHE A 19 4.22 -26.86 12.01
CA PHE A 19 4.99 -27.41 10.88
C PHE A 19 4.17 -28.00 9.72
N THR A 20 2.85 -27.81 9.65
CA THR A 20 2.10 -28.18 8.42
C THR A 20 2.28 -27.12 7.35
N SER A 21 3.41 -27.19 6.64
CA SER A 21 3.77 -26.35 5.51
C SER A 21 2.84 -26.60 4.32
N CYS A 22 2.28 -25.52 3.76
CA CYS A 22 1.62 -25.51 2.47
C CYS A 22 2.60 -26.00 1.37
N LYS A 23 2.15 -27.00 0.60
CA LYS A 23 2.79 -27.46 -0.62
C LYS A 23 2.50 -26.43 -1.73
N SER A 24 3.49 -25.63 -2.09
CA SER A 24 3.44 -24.76 -3.28
C SER A 24 3.63 -25.64 -4.52
N ASN A 25 2.63 -25.65 -5.40
CA ASN A 25 2.82 -26.10 -6.78
C ASN A 25 3.44 -24.93 -7.55
N SER A 26 4.67 -25.13 -8.02
CA SER A 26 5.28 -24.27 -9.03
C SER A 26 4.58 -24.51 -10.37
N ILE A 27 4.06 -23.44 -10.97
CA ILE A 27 3.75 -23.40 -12.40
C ILE A 27 4.90 -22.60 -13.03
N GLU A 28 5.72 -23.31 -13.80
CA GLU A 28 6.67 -22.76 -14.76
C GLU A 28 5.94 -22.23 -16.00
N ASP A 29 6.71 -21.54 -16.86
CA ASP A 29 6.43 -21.07 -18.21
C ASP A 29 6.14 -19.55 -18.30
N ALA A 30 7.16 -18.73 -18.59
CA ALA A 30 7.74 -18.46 -19.91
C ALA A 30 6.74 -17.81 -20.89
N ASN A 31 6.95 -16.53 -21.21
CA ASN A 31 7.45 -16.16 -22.54
C ASN A 31 7.66 -14.66 -22.72
N ASN A 32 8.73 -14.40 -23.46
CA ASN A 32 9.24 -13.15 -23.99
C ASN A 32 8.25 -12.56 -25.00
N LEU A 33 8.00 -11.25 -24.94
CA LEU A 33 7.70 -10.47 -26.15
C LEU A 33 8.25 -9.05 -25.99
N ASN A 34 9.34 -8.83 -26.72
CA ASN A 34 9.93 -7.56 -27.06
C ASN A 34 9.02 -6.76 -28.02
N ASP A 35 9.39 -5.50 -28.25
CA ASP A 35 8.95 -4.58 -29.32
C ASP A 35 7.67 -3.77 -29.01
N THR A 36 7.57 -2.45 -29.18
CA THR A 36 8.38 -1.43 -29.87
C THR A 36 8.10 -0.09 -29.19
N ILE A 37 9.13 0.72 -28.96
CA ILE A 37 8.98 2.14 -28.58
C ILE A 37 8.61 2.90 -29.85
N GLN A 38 7.40 3.47 -29.89
CA GLN A 38 7.06 4.52 -30.85
C GLN A 38 6.83 5.80 -30.05
N GLU A 39 7.84 6.68 -30.08
CA GLU A 39 7.73 8.06 -29.64
C GLU A 39 6.84 8.79 -30.64
N ASP A 40 5.68 9.25 -30.17
CA ASP A 40 4.93 10.30 -30.87
C ASP A 40 4.89 11.54 -30.00
N HIS A 41 5.50 12.59 -30.54
CA HIS A 41 5.55 13.91 -29.97
C HIS A 41 4.19 14.58 -30.18
N THR A 42 3.51 14.97 -29.11
CA THR A 42 2.66 16.16 -29.15
C THR A 42 2.71 16.87 -27.80
N SER A 43 3.10 18.12 -27.88
CA SER A 43 3.25 19.10 -26.82
C SER A 43 1.92 19.65 -26.32
N LEU A 44 1.84 19.76 -24.99
CA LEU A 44 1.20 20.81 -24.18
C LEU A 44 -0.27 21.15 -24.46
N GLU A 45 -1.15 20.81 -23.51
CA GLU A 45 -1.99 21.80 -22.82
C GLU A 45 -2.10 21.41 -21.33
N ASP A 46 -1.70 22.34 -20.46
CA ASP A 46 -1.90 22.28 -19.01
C ASP A 46 -3.37 22.53 -18.70
N GLU A 47 -4.07 21.52 -18.18
CA GLU A 47 -5.27 21.72 -17.37
C GLU A 47 -5.11 20.93 -16.06
N ASN A 48 -4.88 21.67 -14.98
CA ASN A 48 -5.19 21.21 -13.63
C ASN A 48 -6.69 20.90 -13.57
N ASN A 49 -7.05 19.62 -13.72
CA ASN A 49 -8.36 19.14 -13.33
C ASN A 49 -8.16 17.93 -12.41
N GLU A 50 -8.51 18.14 -11.13
CA GLU A 50 -9.08 17.08 -10.31
C GLU A 50 -10.28 16.53 -11.07
N ASP A 51 -10.09 15.47 -11.85
CA ASP A 51 -11.21 14.66 -12.30
C ASP A 51 -10.90 13.18 -12.15
N GLU A 52 -11.67 12.61 -11.25
CA GLU A 52 -11.99 11.21 -11.14
C GLU A 52 -12.19 10.61 -12.53
N THR A 53 -11.21 9.85 -13.02
CA THR A 53 -11.36 9.16 -14.30
C THR A 53 -12.49 8.15 -14.20
N THR A 54 -13.66 8.55 -14.70
CA THR A 54 -14.74 7.67 -15.12
C THR A 54 -14.21 6.77 -16.24
N VAL A 55 -14.05 5.48 -15.95
CA VAL A 55 -13.92 4.47 -17.00
C VAL A 55 -15.32 3.97 -17.34
N THR A 56 -15.88 4.46 -18.42
CA THR A 56 -17.07 3.89 -19.06
C THR A 56 -16.71 2.55 -19.67
N THR A 57 -17.09 1.47 -19.00
CA THR A 57 -17.38 0.18 -19.65
C THR A 57 -18.55 -0.45 -18.91
N ALA A 58 -19.58 -0.85 -19.67
CA ALA A 58 -20.89 -1.23 -19.18
C ALA A 58 -20.86 -2.29 -18.06
N GLY A 59 -21.48 -1.97 -16.91
CA GLY A 59 -21.80 -2.94 -15.86
C GLY A 59 -21.36 -2.51 -14.46
N VAL A 60 -22.17 -1.65 -13.82
CA VAL A 60 -22.19 -1.35 -12.36
C VAL A 60 -20.83 -0.94 -11.76
N THR A 61 -20.42 0.30 -12.01
CA THR A 61 -19.39 1.00 -11.24
C THR A 61 -20.02 1.56 -9.96
N LYS A 62 -19.75 0.92 -8.82
CA LYS A 62 -19.89 1.59 -7.52
C LYS A 62 -18.57 2.31 -7.25
N ASN A 63 -18.54 3.61 -7.50
CA ASN A 63 -17.47 4.47 -6.98
C ASN A 63 -17.39 4.27 -5.47
N THR A 64 -16.28 3.71 -4.99
CA THR A 64 -16.08 3.52 -3.55
C THR A 64 -15.87 4.84 -2.81
N SER A 65 -15.53 5.91 -3.53
CA SER A 65 -15.59 7.29 -3.01
C SER A 65 -17.01 7.68 -2.62
N ASP A 66 -18.04 7.22 -3.35
CA ASP A 66 -19.45 7.56 -3.09
C ASP A 66 -20.15 6.65 -2.08
N ASN A 67 -19.41 5.73 -1.47
CA ASN A 67 -19.94 4.99 -0.33
C ASN A 67 -19.96 5.93 0.90
N ALA A 68 -21.16 6.20 1.41
CA ALA A 68 -21.36 7.03 2.59
C ALA A 68 -20.49 6.58 3.78
N ASP A 69 -20.28 5.27 3.94
CA ASP A 69 -19.46 4.69 5.01
C ASP A 69 -17.98 5.06 4.88
N VAL A 70 -17.46 5.15 3.64
CA VAL A 70 -16.07 5.55 3.37
C VAL A 70 -15.88 7.04 3.63
N LYS A 71 -16.85 7.88 3.22
CA LYS A 71 -16.82 9.32 3.49
C LYS A 71 -16.90 9.61 5.00
N GLU A 72 -17.69 8.85 5.75
CA GLU A 72 -17.77 8.98 7.21
C GLU A 72 -16.47 8.55 7.89
N ALA A 73 -15.91 7.40 7.52
CA ALA A 73 -14.63 6.94 8.04
C ALA A 73 -13.48 7.93 7.74
N GLN A 74 -13.48 8.55 6.57
CA GLN A 74 -12.50 9.58 6.22
C GLN A 74 -12.62 10.81 7.16
N LYS A 75 -13.84 11.27 7.44
CA LYS A 75 -14.05 12.40 8.37
C LYS A 75 -13.59 12.06 9.79
N GLU A 76 -13.81 10.84 10.25
CA GLU A 76 -13.33 10.40 11.56
C GLU A 76 -11.79 10.36 11.62
N ILE A 77 -11.16 9.89 10.54
CA ILE A 77 -9.70 9.91 10.39
C ILE A 77 -9.19 11.35 10.44
N GLU A 78 -9.78 12.27 9.67
CA GLU A 78 -9.38 13.68 9.65
C GLU A 78 -9.58 14.36 11.00
N LYS A 79 -10.67 14.04 11.70
CA LYS A 79 -10.91 14.53 13.07
C LYS A 79 -9.82 14.08 14.04
N LYS A 80 -9.30 12.86 13.88
CA LYS A 80 -8.31 12.27 14.81
C LYS A 80 -6.87 12.63 14.47
N TYR A 81 -6.50 12.65 13.19
CA TYR A 81 -5.12 12.78 12.72
C TYR A 81 -4.87 14.09 11.95
N GLY A 82 -5.89 14.92 11.79
CA GLY A 82 -5.86 16.16 11.01
C GLY A 82 -5.98 15.89 9.52
N GLU A 83 -5.77 16.95 8.73
CA GLU A 83 -5.77 16.89 7.26
C GLU A 83 -4.86 15.77 6.75
N GLN A 84 -5.42 14.97 5.84
CA GLN A 84 -4.79 13.82 5.22
C GLN A 84 -4.24 14.19 3.84
N TRP A 85 -3.10 13.61 3.49
CA TRP A 85 -2.51 13.80 2.16
C TRP A 85 -3.21 12.96 1.10
N ASP A 86 -3.08 13.41 -0.15
CA ASP A 86 -3.54 12.65 -1.29
C ASP A 86 -2.76 11.32 -1.45
N PHE A 87 -3.33 10.44 -2.27
CA PHE A 87 -2.77 9.10 -2.52
C PHE A 87 -1.31 9.15 -3.00
N CYS A 88 -0.98 9.97 -4.01
CA CYS A 88 0.38 9.96 -4.55
C CYS A 88 1.37 10.57 -3.58
N THR A 89 1.04 11.66 -2.91
CA THR A 89 1.87 12.26 -1.85
C THR A 89 2.21 11.21 -0.78
N CYS A 90 1.22 10.42 -0.35
CA CYS A 90 1.44 9.32 0.58
C CYS A 90 2.39 8.24 0.04
N ILE A 91 2.18 7.77 -1.19
CA ILE A 91 3.05 6.77 -1.83
C ILE A 91 4.50 7.27 -1.92
N GLN A 92 4.71 8.51 -2.38
CA GLN A 92 6.03 9.07 -2.59
C GLN A 92 6.79 9.32 -1.27
N LYS A 93 6.10 9.85 -0.26
CA LYS A 93 6.70 10.09 1.06
C LYS A 93 6.99 8.77 1.79
N SER A 94 6.10 7.79 1.66
CA SER A 94 6.28 6.44 2.20
C SER A 94 7.49 5.73 1.57
N ASP A 95 7.60 5.74 0.23
CA ASP A 95 8.77 5.20 -0.47
C ASP A 95 10.07 5.89 -0.02
N SER A 96 10.05 7.22 0.07
CA SER A 96 11.21 8.00 0.51
C SER A 96 11.65 7.69 1.95
N VAL A 97 10.71 7.55 2.90
CA VAL A 97 11.08 7.24 4.29
C VAL A 97 11.49 5.78 4.45
N ASN A 98 10.91 4.86 3.67
CA ASN A 98 11.34 3.47 3.66
C ASN A 98 12.78 3.33 3.12
N ASN A 99 13.11 4.05 2.05
CA ASN A 99 14.48 4.10 1.52
C ASN A 99 15.46 4.70 2.55
N ALA A 100 15.04 5.74 3.27
CA ALA A 100 15.84 6.30 4.36
C ALA A 100 16.02 5.31 5.52
N LEU A 101 14.99 4.55 5.87
CA LEU A 101 15.02 3.57 6.96
C LEU A 101 15.98 2.42 6.64
N MET A 102 16.00 1.96 5.39
CA MET A 102 16.94 0.93 4.93
C MET A 102 18.40 1.40 4.95
N ALA A 103 18.65 2.71 4.88
CA ALA A 103 19.99 3.31 4.86
C ALA A 103 20.43 3.91 6.20
N ALA A 104 19.53 4.02 7.18
CA ALA A 104 19.80 4.69 8.45
C ALA A 104 20.79 3.89 9.30
N ASN A 105 21.71 4.61 9.95
CA ASN A 105 22.51 4.09 11.05
C ASN A 105 21.79 4.32 12.39
N ASP A 106 22.38 3.82 13.48
CA ASP A 106 21.79 3.92 14.82
C ASP A 106 21.52 5.37 15.26
N ASP A 107 22.39 6.31 14.89
CA ASP A 107 22.24 7.73 15.26
C ASP A 107 21.09 8.42 14.52
N GLU A 108 20.75 7.94 13.32
CA GLU A 108 19.68 8.50 12.47
C GLU A 108 18.36 7.75 12.60
N PHE A 109 18.37 6.52 13.14
CA PHE A 109 17.22 5.62 13.18
C PHE A 109 16.00 6.27 13.83
N ASP A 110 16.17 6.86 15.02
CA ASP A 110 15.08 7.51 15.77
C ASP A 110 14.45 8.67 14.98
N LYS A 111 15.27 9.44 14.26
CA LYS A 111 14.81 10.55 13.43
C LYS A 111 14.02 10.05 12.23
N VAL A 112 14.48 8.99 11.57
CA VAL A 112 13.77 8.38 10.43
C VAL A 112 12.48 7.72 10.88
N MET A 113 12.46 7.11 12.07
CA MET A 113 11.26 6.53 12.65
C MET A 113 10.22 7.61 12.98
N ALA A 114 10.61 8.71 13.63
CA ALA A 114 9.71 9.83 13.89
C ALA A 114 9.13 10.43 12.59
N ARG A 115 9.95 10.49 11.53
CA ARG A 115 9.48 10.89 10.19
C ARG A 115 8.46 9.90 9.63
N SER A 116 8.68 8.59 9.83
CA SER A 116 7.77 7.53 9.39
C SER A 116 6.42 7.65 10.08
N GLU A 117 6.40 7.86 11.40
CA GLU A 117 5.18 8.05 12.19
C GLU A 117 4.40 9.29 11.76
N PHE A 118 5.10 10.40 11.50
CA PHE A 118 4.47 11.61 10.98
C PHE A 118 3.80 11.35 9.62
N ILE A 119 4.49 10.68 8.69
CA ILE A 119 3.93 10.33 7.38
C ILE A 119 2.71 9.41 7.53
N ASP A 120 2.81 8.38 8.37
CA ASP A 120 1.70 7.46 8.64
C ASP A 120 0.48 8.19 9.23
N SER A 121 0.68 9.19 10.10
CA SER A 121 -0.41 10.03 10.62
C SER A 121 -1.14 10.84 9.52
N LYS A 122 -0.44 11.18 8.44
CA LYS A 122 -0.99 11.92 7.29
C LYS A 122 -1.60 11.04 6.21
N CYS A 123 -1.42 9.72 6.29
CA CYS A 123 -1.79 8.78 5.26
C CYS A 123 -2.79 7.73 5.73
N LYS A 124 -3.54 8.00 6.81
CA LYS A 124 -4.50 7.07 7.40
C LYS A 124 -5.69 6.76 6.49
N THR A 125 -6.07 7.68 5.60
CA THR A 125 -7.11 7.43 4.59
C THR A 125 -6.80 6.24 3.68
N MET A 126 -5.51 5.87 3.53
CA MET A 126 -5.12 4.68 2.77
C MET A 126 -5.71 3.37 3.33
N LEU A 127 -5.99 3.32 4.64
CA LEU A 127 -6.43 2.10 5.33
C LEU A 127 -7.89 1.73 5.05
N ILE A 128 -8.69 2.69 4.59
CA ILE A 128 -10.12 2.52 4.34
C ILE A 128 -10.44 2.38 2.85
N GLN A 129 -9.43 2.43 1.97
CA GLN A 129 -9.62 2.21 0.55
C GLN A 129 -9.80 0.72 0.25
N PRO A 130 -10.70 0.36 -0.66
CA PRO A 130 -10.91 -1.04 -1.05
C PRO A 130 -9.66 -1.60 -1.75
N ASN A 131 -9.12 -2.68 -1.20
CA ASN A 131 -7.98 -3.40 -1.77
C ASN A 131 -8.07 -4.91 -1.51
N SER A 132 -9.29 -5.42 -1.35
CA SER A 132 -9.56 -6.76 -0.84
C SER A 132 -9.65 -7.79 -1.96
N THR A 133 -10.11 -7.39 -3.14
CA THR A 133 -10.23 -8.28 -4.30
C THR A 133 -8.95 -8.27 -5.16
N PRO A 134 -8.68 -9.32 -5.95
CA PRO A 134 -7.55 -9.32 -6.88
C PRO A 134 -7.58 -8.15 -7.87
N GLU A 135 -8.76 -7.77 -8.36
CA GLU A 135 -8.92 -6.67 -9.30
C GLU A 135 -8.59 -5.31 -8.65
N GLU A 136 -9.08 -5.08 -7.43
CA GLU A 136 -8.76 -3.87 -6.65
C GLU A 136 -7.26 -3.77 -6.40
N ARG A 137 -6.60 -4.88 -6.06
CA ARG A 137 -5.14 -4.95 -5.87
C ARG A 137 -4.36 -4.59 -7.12
N LEU A 138 -4.78 -5.08 -8.27
CA LEU A 138 -4.13 -4.72 -9.54
C LEU A 138 -4.32 -3.25 -9.87
N LYS A 139 -5.51 -2.67 -9.61
CA LYS A 139 -5.75 -1.23 -9.78
C LYS A 139 -4.89 -0.39 -8.83
N HIS A 140 -4.81 -0.78 -7.55
CA HIS A 140 -3.96 -0.13 -6.57
C HIS A 140 -2.48 -0.17 -6.99
N GLU A 141 -1.97 -1.35 -7.38
CA GLU A 141 -0.58 -1.50 -7.84
C GLU A 141 -0.27 -0.63 -9.07
N LYS A 142 -1.20 -0.53 -10.03
CA LYS A 142 -1.05 0.36 -11.19
C LYS A 142 -0.96 1.83 -10.75
N LYS A 143 -1.82 2.27 -9.84
CA LYS A 143 -1.78 3.65 -9.30
C LYS A 143 -0.47 3.93 -8.56
N VAL A 144 -0.02 3.02 -7.70
CA VAL A 144 1.28 3.13 -7.01
C VAL A 144 2.42 3.30 -8.01
N LYS A 145 2.49 2.43 -9.02
CA LYS A 145 3.51 2.49 -10.08
C LYS A 145 3.48 3.83 -10.82
N GLN A 146 2.30 4.39 -11.07
CA GLN A 146 2.16 5.69 -11.72
C GLN A 146 2.71 6.83 -10.85
N CYS A 147 2.36 6.87 -9.56
CA CYS A 147 2.88 7.89 -8.63
C CYS A 147 4.41 7.88 -8.55
N LEU A 148 5.02 6.69 -8.55
CA LEU A 148 6.47 6.51 -8.45
C LEU A 148 7.22 6.86 -9.75
N LYS A 149 6.59 6.66 -10.92
CA LYS A 149 7.17 7.10 -12.21
C LYS A 149 7.35 8.62 -12.25
N ASN A 150 6.38 9.35 -11.72
CA ASN A 150 6.38 10.82 -11.73
C ASN A 150 7.43 11.44 -10.80
N MET A 151 8.01 10.68 -9.86
CA MET A 151 9.11 11.15 -9.00
C MET A 151 10.48 11.16 -9.68
N LYS A 152 10.66 10.36 -10.74
CA LYS A 152 11.97 10.11 -11.37
C LYS A 152 12.27 11.08 -12.52
N LYS A 153 11.52 12.18 -12.61
CA LYS A 153 11.64 13.21 -13.64
C LYS A 153 12.22 14.47 -13.03
#